data_AF-B3N172-F1
#
_entry.id   AF-B3N172-F1
#
_cell.length_a   1.000
_cell.length_b   1.000
_cell.length_c   1.000
_cell.angle_alpha   90.00
_cell.angle_beta   90.00
_cell.angle_gamma   90.00
#
_symmetry.space_group_name_H-M   'P 1'
#
loop_
_entity.id
_entity.type
_entity.pdbx_description
1 polymer ?
#
loop_
_entity_poly.entity_id
_entity_poly.type
_entity_poly.pdbx_seq_one_letter_code
_entity_poly.pdbx_strand_id
1 'polypeptide(L)'
;MRLRSVLGVPCAVLVIGVLAQDSAAACCKAQFIRFKTNGFCETVDAIKHEYYAYCETTICADGKRIGKGRYCAQGRCNVFGCNCDGGCRQGDWERSFRNRYPKKQIWFI
;
A
#
# COMPACT_ATOMS: atom_id res chain seq x y z
N MET A 1 6.29 59.82 -13.57
CA MET A 1 7.26 59.18 -14.50
C MET A 1 8.46 58.76 -13.66
N ARG A 2 8.88 57.50 -13.53
CA ARG A 2 8.99 56.43 -14.53
C ARG A 2 8.71 55.06 -13.91
N LEU A 3 7.84 54.33 -14.60
CA LEU A 3 7.57 52.91 -14.50
C LEU A 3 8.72 52.14 -15.19
N ARG A 4 9.48 51.30 -14.46
CA ARG A 4 10.50 50.36 -14.99
C ARG A 4 10.78 49.32 -13.91
N SER A 5 10.80 48.00 -14.08
CA SER A 5 10.47 47.07 -15.16
C SER A 5 10.40 45.71 -14.45
N VAL A 6 9.34 44.93 -14.63
CA VAL A 6 9.25 43.54 -14.16
C VAL A 6 10.24 42.72 -14.99
N LEU A 7 11.46 42.58 -14.51
CA LEU A 7 12.52 41.76 -15.13
C LEU A 7 12.50 40.38 -14.49
N GLY A 8 11.71 39.50 -15.12
CA GLY A 8 11.92 38.05 -15.22
C GLY A 8 12.49 37.34 -14.01
N VAL A 9 11.62 36.95 -13.08
CA VAL A 9 11.90 35.77 -12.25
C VAL A 9 11.74 34.55 -13.17
N PRO A 10 12.81 33.79 -13.48
CA PRO A 10 12.69 32.66 -14.37
C PRO A 10 11.82 31.60 -13.69
N CYS A 11 10.70 31.25 -14.33
CA CYS A 11 9.80 30.14 -13.95
C CYS A 11 10.51 28.79 -13.70
N ALA A 12 11.78 28.67 -14.08
CA ALA A 12 12.59 27.48 -13.89
C ALA A 12 12.92 27.14 -12.42
N VAL A 13 12.93 28.11 -11.51
CA VAL A 13 13.36 27.86 -10.11
C VAL A 13 12.25 27.24 -9.25
N LEU A 14 10.98 27.40 -9.64
CA LEU A 14 9.83 26.84 -8.90
C LEU A 14 9.55 25.35 -9.17
N VAL A 15 10.21 24.75 -10.17
CA VAL A 15 9.97 23.34 -10.56
C VAL A 15 10.89 22.35 -9.83
N ILE A 16 12.01 22.82 -9.26
CA ILE A 16 13.02 21.92 -8.67
C ILE A 16 12.70 21.54 -7.21
N GLY A 17 11.88 22.31 -6.50
CA GLY A 17 11.56 22.08 -5.09
C GLY A 17 10.52 20.98 -4.81
N VAL A 18 9.82 20.46 -5.84
CA VAL A 18 8.68 19.53 -5.66
C VAL A 18 9.06 18.06 -5.91
N LEU A 19 10.29 17.78 -6.37
CA LEU A 19 10.79 16.42 -6.58
C LEU A 19 11.58 15.86 -5.39
N ALA A 20 11.35 16.35 -4.19
CA ALA A 20 11.68 15.61 -2.98
C ALA A 20 10.65 14.47 -2.77
N GLN A 21 10.46 13.62 -3.79
CA GLN A 21 9.75 12.36 -3.63
C GLN A 21 10.76 11.37 -3.11
N ASP A 22 10.67 11.07 -1.81
CA ASP A 22 11.37 10.04 -1.06
C ASP A 22 12.22 9.10 -1.92
N SER A 23 13.49 9.45 -2.12
CA SER A 23 14.52 8.53 -2.63
C SER A 23 15.00 7.58 -1.53
N ALA A 24 14.07 7.07 -0.72
CA ALA A 24 14.29 5.83 0.00
C ALA A 24 13.94 4.72 -1.00
N ALA A 25 14.80 3.71 -1.17
CA ALA A 25 14.45 2.55 -1.98
C ALA A 25 13.09 2.00 -1.47
N ALA A 26 12.00 2.24 -2.20
CA ALA A 26 10.67 1.88 -1.75
C ALA A 26 10.59 0.35 -1.68
N CYS A 27 10.57 -0.18 -0.46
CA CYS A 27 10.49 -1.62 -0.22
C CYS A 27 9.02 -2.03 -0.13
N CYS A 28 8.64 -3.07 -0.85
CA CYS A 28 7.25 -3.51 -0.94
C CYS A 28 6.92 -4.51 0.16
N LYS A 29 6.80 -4.00 1.39
CA LYS A 29 6.44 -4.82 2.56
C LYS A 29 4.95 -5.17 2.54
N ALA A 30 4.61 -6.26 3.22
CA ALA A 30 3.24 -6.67 3.48
C ALA A 30 2.83 -6.35 4.91
N GLN A 31 1.53 -6.28 5.16
CA GLN A 31 0.95 -6.02 6.46
C GLN A 31 0.19 -7.27 6.93
N PHE A 32 0.48 -7.71 8.15
CA PHE A 32 -0.30 -8.74 8.81
C PHE A 32 -1.50 -8.09 9.50
N ILE A 33 -2.70 -8.64 9.29
CA ILE A 33 -3.95 -8.13 9.85
C ILE A 33 -4.67 -9.23 10.63
N ARG A 34 -5.36 -8.82 11.69
CA ARG A 34 -6.25 -9.67 12.49
C ARG A 34 -7.64 -9.05 12.52
N PHE A 35 -8.67 -9.87 12.39
CA PHE A 35 -10.05 -9.37 12.34
C PHE A 35 -11.06 -10.48 12.67
N LYS A 36 -12.29 -10.07 12.99
CA LYS A 36 -13.46 -10.94 13.04
C LYS A 36 -14.33 -10.70 11.81
N THR A 37 -15.10 -11.72 11.40
CA THR A 37 -16.05 -11.62 10.29
C THR A 37 -17.32 -12.41 10.57
N ASN A 38 -18.44 -12.05 9.93
CA ASN A 38 -19.73 -12.72 10.08
C ASN A 38 -19.83 -14.06 9.32
N GLY A 39 -18.71 -14.69 9.01
CA GLY A 39 -18.63 -15.97 8.29
C GLY A 39 -17.29 -16.67 8.53
N PHE A 40 -16.95 -17.62 7.67
CA PHE A 40 -15.68 -18.34 7.75
C PHE A 40 -14.51 -17.50 7.20
N CYS A 41 -13.33 -17.61 7.82
CA CYS A 41 -12.13 -16.86 7.45
C CYS A 41 -11.71 -17.13 5.99
N GLU A 42 -11.91 -18.35 5.54
CA GLU A 42 -11.61 -18.85 4.20
C GLU A 42 -12.43 -18.12 3.13
N THR A 43 -13.61 -17.60 3.49
CA THR A 43 -14.47 -16.84 2.56
C THR A 43 -13.95 -15.42 2.27
N VAL A 44 -12.88 -15.01 2.95
CA VAL A 44 -12.22 -13.70 2.79
C VAL A 44 -10.69 -13.83 2.68
N ASP A 45 -10.21 -14.94 2.09
CA ASP A 45 -8.78 -15.21 1.86
C ASP A 45 -7.90 -15.12 3.14
N ALA A 46 -8.47 -15.53 4.27
CA ALA A 46 -7.81 -15.56 5.57
C ALA A 46 -7.90 -16.96 6.21
N ILE A 47 -7.09 -17.18 7.23
CA ILE A 47 -7.11 -18.41 8.03
C ILE A 47 -7.65 -18.11 9.42
N LYS A 48 -8.30 -19.10 10.05
CA LYS A 48 -8.69 -19.01 11.45
C LYS A 48 -7.46 -19.14 12.34
N HIS A 49 -7.33 -18.27 13.34
CA HIS A 49 -6.28 -18.41 14.34
C HIS A 49 -6.49 -19.71 15.14
N GLU A 50 -5.42 -20.43 15.44
CA GLU A 50 -5.45 -21.75 16.08
C GLU A 50 -6.23 -21.75 17.41
N TYR A 51 -5.91 -20.80 18.29
CA TYR A 51 -6.47 -20.74 19.65
C TYR A 51 -7.63 -19.75 19.84
N TYR A 52 -7.82 -18.80 18.94
CA TYR A 52 -8.72 -17.67 19.15
C TYR A 52 -9.78 -17.59 18.06
N ALA A 53 -10.94 -17.03 18.40
CA ALA A 53 -12.06 -16.85 17.48
C ALA A 53 -11.88 -15.59 16.59
N TYR A 54 -10.73 -15.45 15.94
CA TYR A 54 -10.47 -14.41 14.93
C TYR A 54 -9.77 -15.01 13.70
N CYS A 55 -9.81 -14.25 12.62
CA CYS A 55 -9.14 -14.53 11.36
C CYS A 55 -7.85 -13.73 11.25
N GLU A 56 -6.87 -14.30 10.57
CA GLU A 56 -5.60 -13.66 10.29
C GLU A 56 -5.15 -13.89 8.85
N THR A 57 -4.48 -12.90 8.29
CA THR A 57 -3.90 -13.00 6.95
C THR A 57 -2.85 -11.90 6.74
N THR A 58 -2.03 -12.06 5.72
CA THR A 58 -1.02 -11.07 5.33
C THR A 58 -1.43 -10.45 4.01
N ILE A 59 -1.66 -9.14 3.99
CA ILE A 59 -2.14 -8.39 2.83
C ILE A 59 -1.11 -7.38 2.31
N CYS A 60 -1.36 -6.91 1.09
CA CYS A 60 -0.73 -5.74 0.51
C CYS A 60 -1.67 -4.54 0.53
N ALA A 61 -1.18 -3.37 0.12
CA ALA A 61 -1.98 -2.15 0.14
C ALA A 61 -3.24 -2.25 -0.73
N ASP A 62 -3.24 -3.06 -1.79
CA ASP A 62 -4.42 -3.36 -2.60
C ASP A 62 -5.47 -4.26 -1.91
N GLY A 63 -5.25 -4.64 -0.65
CA GLY A 63 -6.10 -5.55 0.11
C GLY A 63 -6.06 -7.00 -0.39
N LYS A 64 -5.12 -7.37 -1.27
CA LYS A 64 -4.90 -8.78 -1.66
C LYS A 64 -3.95 -9.44 -0.68
N ARG A 65 -4.24 -10.71 -0.36
CA ARG A 65 -3.30 -11.57 0.34
C ARG A 65 -1.97 -11.61 -0.41
N ILE A 66 -0.87 -11.68 0.32
CA ILE A 66 0.44 -11.94 -0.25
C ILE A 66 0.40 -13.34 -0.91
N GLY A 67 0.72 -13.40 -2.21
CA GLY A 67 0.69 -14.65 -2.97
C GLY A 67 1.84 -15.58 -2.58
N LYS A 68 2.33 -16.38 -3.54
CA LYS A 68 3.51 -17.25 -3.36
C LYS A 68 4.84 -16.49 -3.14
N GLY A 69 4.81 -15.17 -3.09
CA GLY A 69 5.97 -14.30 -2.88
C GLY A 69 6.10 -13.81 -1.44
N ARG A 70 7.19 -13.11 -1.14
CA ARG A 70 7.44 -12.49 0.18
C ARG A 70 7.14 -10.98 0.22
N TYR A 71 6.85 -10.37 -0.93
CA TYR A 71 6.72 -8.92 -1.07
C TYR A 71 5.46 -8.50 -1.84
N CYS A 72 5.03 -7.27 -1.59
CA CYS A 72 3.87 -6.61 -2.21
C CYS A 72 4.22 -5.87 -3.50
N ALA A 73 5.08 -6.46 -4.32
CA ALA A 73 5.52 -5.86 -5.57
C ALA A 73 4.56 -6.14 -6.72
N GLN A 74 4.63 -5.28 -7.74
CA GLN A 74 4.00 -5.54 -9.03
C GLN A 74 4.85 -6.51 -9.87
N GLY A 75 6.17 -6.37 -9.81
CA GLY A 75 7.14 -7.24 -10.49
C GLY A 75 8.20 -7.83 -9.57
N ARG A 76 9.38 -8.14 -10.14
CA ARG A 76 10.49 -8.76 -9.39
C ARG A 76 11.16 -7.73 -8.51
N CYS A 77 11.62 -8.13 -7.34
CA CYS A 77 12.42 -7.29 -6.43
C CYS A 77 13.82 -7.86 -6.26
N ASN A 78 14.70 -7.04 -5.68
CA ASN A 78 15.93 -7.58 -5.09
C ASN A 78 15.62 -8.49 -3.88
N VAL A 79 16.67 -9.12 -3.34
CA VAL A 79 16.56 -10.09 -2.22
C VAL A 79 15.97 -9.50 -0.93
N PHE A 80 16.04 -8.17 -0.77
CA PHE A 80 15.49 -7.47 0.40
C PHE A 80 14.03 -7.03 0.20
N GLY A 81 13.46 -7.22 -1.00
CA GLY A 81 12.11 -6.78 -1.33
C GLY A 81 12.01 -5.30 -1.67
N CYS A 82 13.11 -4.70 -2.08
CA CYS A 82 13.20 -3.31 -2.49
C CYS A 82 13.59 -3.22 -3.97
N ASN A 83 13.51 -2.01 -4.52
CA ASN A 83 13.78 -1.75 -5.94
C ASN A 83 13.03 -2.74 -6.85
N CYS A 84 11.72 -2.82 -6.64
CA CYS A 84 10.88 -3.76 -7.36
C CYS A 84 10.44 -3.19 -8.70
N ASP A 85 10.47 -4.02 -9.75
CA ASP A 85 9.97 -3.66 -11.07
C ASP A 85 8.49 -3.24 -10.98
N GLY A 86 8.16 -2.07 -11.51
CA GLY A 86 6.82 -1.49 -11.42
C GLY A 86 6.41 -1.03 -10.01
N GLY A 87 7.33 -1.06 -9.03
CA GLY A 87 7.07 -0.64 -7.67
C GLY A 87 6.12 -1.55 -6.89
N CYS A 88 5.45 -0.98 -5.90
CA CYS A 88 4.57 -1.72 -5.00
C CYS A 88 3.11 -1.70 -5.46
N ARG A 89 2.36 -2.73 -5.06
CA ARG A 89 0.90 -2.77 -5.22
C ARG A 89 0.30 -1.68 -4.34
N GLN A 90 -0.51 -0.81 -4.96
CA GLN A 90 -1.08 0.38 -4.33
C GLN A 90 -2.49 0.15 -3.80
N GLY A 91 -2.87 0.90 -2.78
CA GLY A 91 -4.20 0.90 -2.19
C GLY A 91 -4.19 1.38 -0.75
N ASP A 92 -5.24 1.03 -0.01
CA ASP A 92 -5.48 1.48 1.36
C ASP A 92 -5.72 0.27 2.29
N TRP A 93 -4.80 -0.69 2.23
CA TRP A 93 -4.64 -1.82 3.16
C TRP A 93 -5.95 -2.44 3.64
N GLU A 94 -6.32 -2.21 4.90
CA GLU A 94 -7.54 -2.68 5.55
C GLU A 94 -8.83 -2.18 4.90
N ARG A 95 -8.85 -0.92 4.43
CA ARG A 95 -9.98 -0.36 3.69
C ARG A 95 -10.12 -1.07 2.35
N SER A 96 -9.02 -1.26 1.62
CA SER A 96 -9.02 -2.03 0.36
C SER A 96 -9.43 -3.49 0.57
N PHE A 97 -9.00 -4.11 1.66
CA PHE A 97 -9.39 -5.48 2.04
C PHE A 97 -10.89 -5.56 2.30
N ARG A 98 -11.43 -4.67 3.15
CA ARG A 98 -12.87 -4.60 3.45
C ARG A 98 -13.71 -4.38 2.18
N ASN A 99 -13.27 -3.48 1.30
CA ASN A 99 -13.99 -3.14 0.07
C ASN A 99 -14.07 -4.29 -0.93
N ARG A 100 -13.18 -5.30 -0.85
CA ARG A 100 -13.28 -6.49 -1.71
C ARG A 100 -14.45 -7.39 -1.34
N TYR A 101 -14.87 -7.38 -0.07
CA TYR A 101 -15.91 -8.28 0.43
C TYR A 101 -17.12 -7.48 0.91
N PRO A 102 -17.85 -6.78 0.02
CA PRO A 102 -18.93 -5.85 0.40
C PRO A 102 -20.10 -6.54 1.11
N LYS A 103 -20.24 -7.86 0.98
CA LYS A 103 -21.28 -8.67 1.64
C LYS A 103 -20.83 -9.23 3.01
N LYS A 104 -19.60 -8.94 3.44
CA LYS A 104 -19.02 -9.42 4.69
C LYS A 104 -18.84 -8.25 5.64
N GLN A 105 -19.17 -8.47 6.91
CA GLN A 105 -18.87 -7.51 7.96
C GLN A 105 -17.51 -7.88 8.54
N ILE A 106 -16.55 -6.96 8.49
CA ILE A 106 -15.17 -7.19 8.91
C ILE A 106 -14.80 -6.18 10.00
N TRP A 107 -14.44 -6.69 11.18
CA TRP A 107 -14.04 -5.90 12.35
C TRP A 107 -12.58 -6.19 12.69
N PHE A 108 -11.69 -5.26 12.37
CA PHE A 108 -10.27 -5.35 12.72
C PHE A 108 -10.08 -5.26 14.24
N ILE A 109 -9.06 -5.96 14.75
CA ILE A 109 -8.74 -6.07 16.18
C ILE A 109 -7.29 -5.71 16.47
#